data_AF-A0A9N9NSZ5-F1
#
_entry.id   AF-A0A9N9NSZ5-F1
#
_cell.length_a   1.000
_cell.length_b   1.000
_cell.length_c   1.000
_cell.angle_alpha   90.00
_cell.angle_beta   90.00
_cell.angle_gamma   90.00
#
_symmetry.space_group_name_H-M   'P 1'
#
loop_
_entity.id
_entity.type
_entity.pdbx_description
1 polymer ?
#
loop_
_entity_poly.entity_id
_entity_poly.type
_entity_poly.pdbx_seq_one_letter_code
_entity_poly.pdbx_strand_id
1 'polypeptide(L)'
;VINQKLIPDDNSDVEIIDLTNCNNLTNRIKMALYKSMNHYWEVPQEEGTLAALLDPRFKDLKFASKSLRIRTYEQLKNAHQNMRNLTDEDQEVEFRAVSSNSLLARMFQDNINCADE
;
A
#
# COMPACT_ATOMS: atom_id res chain seq x y z
N VAL A 1 -33.73 23.05 -5.60
CA VAL A 1 -32.31 23.46 -5.53
C VAL A 1 -31.77 22.95 -4.21
N ILE A 2 -30.93 21.91 -4.23
CA ILE A 2 -30.34 21.38 -3.00
C ILE A 2 -29.13 22.26 -2.68
N ASN A 3 -29.28 23.20 -1.75
CA ASN A 3 -28.16 23.93 -1.18
C ASN A 3 -27.49 23.00 -0.16
N GLN A 4 -26.52 22.20 -0.61
CA GLN A 4 -25.60 21.55 0.31
C GLN A 4 -24.64 22.62 0.84
N LYS A 5 -25.01 23.23 1.97
CA LYS A 5 -24.06 24.01 2.75
C LYS A 5 -23.12 23.01 3.42
N LEU A 6 -21.95 22.78 2.80
CA LEU A 6 -20.80 22.22 3.49
C LEU A 6 -20.49 23.20 4.63
N ILE A 7 -20.90 22.85 5.85
CA ILE A 7 -20.57 23.63 7.04
C ILE A 7 -19.09 23.39 7.30
N PRO A 8 -18.22 24.41 7.19
CA PRO A 8 -16.81 24.22 7.47
C PRO A 8 -16.65 23.94 8.97
N ASP A 9 -15.67 23.11 9.29
CA ASP A 9 -15.11 23.11 10.64
C ASP A 9 -14.42 24.47 10.85
N ASP A 10 -14.63 25.12 12.00
CA ASP A 10 -14.19 26.51 12.29
C ASP A 10 -12.65 26.68 12.22
N ASN A 11 -11.92 25.56 12.08
CA ASN A 11 -10.47 25.48 12.00
C ASN A 11 -9.94 25.05 10.61
N SER A 12 -10.79 25.04 9.58
CA SER A 12 -10.41 24.60 8.22
C SER A 12 -10.26 25.78 7.25
N ASP A 13 -9.10 25.92 6.60
CA ASP A 13 -8.86 26.87 5.49
C ASP A 13 -9.59 26.47 4.18
N VAL A 14 -10.62 25.61 4.29
CA VAL A 14 -11.38 25.08 3.16
C VAL A 14 -12.44 26.11 2.77
N GLU A 15 -12.12 26.82 1.68
CA GLU A 15 -12.92 27.91 1.15
C GLU A 15 -14.29 27.42 0.64
N ILE A 16 -15.37 28.07 1.07
CA ILE A 16 -16.72 27.80 0.56
C ILE A 16 -16.81 28.26 -0.89
N ILE A 17 -17.08 27.32 -1.81
CA ILE A 17 -17.21 27.62 -3.23
C ILE A 17 -18.59 28.22 -3.50
N ASP A 18 -18.64 29.50 -3.83
CA ASP A 18 -19.81 30.09 -4.48
C ASP A 18 -19.96 29.54 -5.91
N LEU A 19 -21.01 28.75 -6.12
CA LEU A 19 -21.38 28.13 -7.41
C LEU A 19 -22.13 29.09 -8.36
N THR A 20 -22.56 30.27 -7.89
CA THR A 20 -23.27 31.23 -8.75
C THR A 20 -22.31 31.98 -9.68
N ASN A 21 -21.06 32.13 -9.28
CA ASN A 21 -19.99 32.68 -10.12
C ASN A 21 -19.28 31.59 -10.94
N CYS A 22 -19.53 31.57 -12.25
CA CYS A 22 -18.95 30.60 -13.18
C CYS A 22 -17.50 30.92 -13.62
N ASN A 23 -16.96 32.09 -13.29
CA ASN A 23 -15.59 32.43 -13.66
C ASN A 23 -14.59 31.50 -12.94
N ASN A 24 -13.74 30.83 -13.71
CA ASN A 24 -12.75 29.87 -13.22
C ASN A 24 -13.32 28.78 -12.28
N LEU A 25 -14.61 28.46 -12.40
CA LEU A 25 -15.31 27.55 -11.48
C LEU A 25 -14.63 26.17 -11.40
N THR A 26 -14.18 25.62 -12.53
CA THR A 26 -13.43 24.35 -12.56
C THR A 26 -12.15 24.40 -11.72
N ASN A 27 -11.41 25.49 -11.77
CA ASN A 27 -10.16 25.64 -10.99
C ASN A 27 -10.47 25.79 -9.50
N ARG A 28 -11.54 26.52 -9.15
CA ARG A 28 -12.00 26.67 -7.76
C ARG A 28 -12.45 25.34 -7.17
N ILE A 29 -13.20 24.55 -7.93
CA ILE A 29 -13.61 23.19 -7.54
C ILE A 29 -12.40 22.29 -7.32
N LYS A 30 -11.45 22.25 -8.27
CA LYS A 30 -10.22 21.47 -8.12
C LYS A 30 -9.41 21.89 -6.89
N MET A 31 -9.28 23.20 -6.66
CA MET A 31 -8.55 23.75 -5.52
C MET A 31 -9.20 23.36 -4.19
N ALA A 32 -10.52 23.52 -4.09
CA ALA A 32 -11.26 23.18 -2.88
C ALA A 32 -11.23 21.68 -2.59
N LEU A 33 -11.35 20.83 -3.63
CA LEU A 33 -11.18 19.39 -3.49
C LEU A 33 -9.77 19.04 -3.00
N TYR A 34 -8.74 19.64 -3.61
CA TYR A 34 -7.35 19.43 -3.20
C TYR A 34 -7.10 19.84 -1.74
N LYS A 35 -7.58 21.04 -1.34
CA LYS A 35 -7.51 21.51 0.05
C LYS A 35 -8.24 20.58 1.01
N SER A 36 -9.45 20.15 0.65
CA SER A 36 -10.25 19.23 1.46
C SER A 36 -9.55 17.89 1.62
N MET A 37 -9.02 17.33 0.53
CA MET A 37 -8.23 16.10 0.59
C MET A 37 -7.00 16.30 1.47
N ASN A 38 -6.21 17.35 1.30
CA ASN A 38 -5.05 17.56 2.17
C ASN A 38 -5.39 17.79 3.64
N HIS A 39 -6.54 18.39 3.95
CA HIS A 39 -6.95 18.70 5.31
C HIS A 39 -7.55 17.50 6.04
N TYR A 40 -8.45 16.76 5.37
CA TYR A 40 -9.18 15.64 5.96
C TYR A 40 -8.53 14.28 5.70
N TRP A 41 -7.77 14.15 4.60
CA TRP A 41 -7.06 12.91 4.28
C TRP A 41 -5.66 12.97 4.87
N GLU A 42 -5.49 12.35 6.03
CA GLU A 42 -4.14 12.14 6.56
C GLU A 42 -3.31 11.33 5.56
N VAL A 43 -2.06 11.75 5.37
CA VAL A 43 -1.08 10.94 4.63
C VAL A 43 -1.07 9.55 5.25
N PRO A 44 -1.23 8.47 4.45
CA PRO A 44 -1.23 7.12 4.99
C PRO A 44 -0.03 6.92 5.90
N GLN A 45 -0.29 6.62 7.16
CA GLN A 45 0.74 6.31 8.15
C GLN A 45 1.42 4.97 7.78
N GLU A 46 2.27 4.46 8.66
CA GLU A 46 3.08 3.27 8.39
C GLU A 46 2.24 2.07 7.96
N GLU A 47 1.09 1.86 8.59
CA GLU A 47 0.16 0.76 8.32
C GLU A 47 -0.47 0.86 6.93
N GLY A 48 -0.87 2.06 6.52
CA GLY A 48 -1.42 2.28 5.17
C GLY A 48 -0.36 2.07 4.08
N THR A 49 0.88 2.44 4.39
CA THR A 49 2.03 2.21 3.51
C THR A 49 2.38 0.71 3.43
N LEU A 50 2.31 0.00 4.56
CA LEU A 50 2.52 -1.44 4.64
C LEU A 50 1.45 -2.21 3.88
N ALA A 51 0.17 -1.84 4.05
CA ALA A 51 -0.94 -2.45 3.33
C ALA A 51 -0.81 -2.25 1.80
N ALA A 52 -0.40 -1.06 1.36
CA ALA A 52 -0.13 -0.80 -0.05
C ALA A 52 1.03 -1.64 -0.60
N LEU A 53 2.07 -1.90 0.21
CA LEU A 53 3.21 -2.75 -0.17
C LEU A 53 2.85 -4.24 -0.25
N LEU A 54 1.85 -4.67 0.54
CA LEU A 54 1.34 -6.04 0.52
C LEU A 54 0.34 -6.30 -0.61
N ASP A 55 -0.26 -5.27 -1.22
CA ASP A 55 -1.12 -5.44 -2.39
C ASP A 55 -0.24 -5.78 -3.62
N PRO A 56 -0.39 -6.98 -4.23
CA PRO A 56 0.41 -7.39 -5.38
C PRO A 56 0.33 -6.44 -6.59
N ARG A 57 -0.75 -5.65 -6.67
CA ARG A 57 -1.03 -4.70 -7.75
C ARG A 57 -0.34 -3.36 -7.54
N PHE A 58 0.09 -3.03 -6.32
CA PHE A 58 0.72 -1.76 -5.99
C PHE A 58 2.19 -1.97 -5.58
N LYS A 59 3.11 -1.52 -6.44
CA LYS A 59 4.57 -1.68 -6.18
C LYS A 59 5.30 -0.35 -5.92
N ASP A 60 4.73 0.76 -6.36
CA ASP A 60 5.39 2.06 -6.36
C ASP A 60 4.75 3.02 -5.35
N LEU A 61 5.36 3.17 -4.17
CA LEU A 61 4.93 4.09 -3.10
C LEU A 61 5.32 5.56 -3.38
N LYS A 62 5.13 6.05 -4.62
CA LYS A 62 5.57 7.41 -5.03
C LYS A 62 4.86 8.55 -4.28
N PHE A 63 3.71 8.26 -3.66
CA PHE A 63 2.98 9.22 -2.83
C PHE A 63 3.62 9.43 -1.44
N ALA A 64 4.42 8.47 -0.97
CA ALA A 64 5.05 8.51 0.35
C ALA A 64 6.48 9.10 0.28
N SER A 65 6.91 9.69 1.39
CA SER A 65 8.28 10.21 1.51
C SER A 65 9.31 9.08 1.42
N LYS A 66 10.54 9.41 0.96
CA LYS A 66 11.61 8.41 0.81
C LYS A 66 11.96 7.74 2.14
N SER A 67 11.98 8.48 3.24
CA SER A 67 12.27 7.95 4.58
C SER A 67 11.17 7.00 5.05
N LEU A 68 9.89 7.36 4.89
CA LEU A 68 8.75 6.51 5.24
C LEU A 68 8.80 5.19 4.47
N ARG A 69 9.04 5.26 3.15
CA ARG A 69 9.19 4.07 2.30
C ARG A 69 10.29 3.12 2.78
N ILE A 70 11.48 3.66 3.08
CA ILE A 70 12.62 2.84 3.54
C ILE A 70 12.26 2.14 4.84
N ARG A 71 11.72 2.89 5.80
CA ARG A 71 11.31 2.37 7.10
C ARG A 71 10.27 1.25 6.97
N THR A 72 9.22 1.46 6.17
CA THR A 72 8.17 0.44 5.96
C THR A 72 8.72 -0.81 5.28
N TYR A 73 9.66 -0.67 4.34
CA TYR A 73 10.29 -1.81 3.68
C TYR A 73 11.15 -2.63 4.66
N GLU A 74 11.90 -1.96 5.54
CA GLU A 74 12.67 -2.62 6.60
C GLU A 74 11.76 -3.34 7.60
N GLN A 75 10.66 -2.70 8.02
CA GLN A 75 9.66 -3.33 8.88
C GLN A 75 9.07 -4.60 8.26
N LEU A 76 8.68 -4.55 6.98
CA LEU A 76 8.16 -5.73 6.28
C LEU A 76 9.20 -6.84 6.17
N LYS A 77 10.45 -6.49 5.83
CA LYS A 77 11.55 -7.45 5.72
C LYS A 77 11.82 -8.14 7.06
N ASN A 78 11.86 -7.37 8.15
CA ASN A 78 12.07 -7.90 9.49
C ASN A 78 10.91 -8.80 9.92
N ALA A 79 9.66 -8.39 9.66
CA ALA A 79 8.49 -9.20 9.97
C ALA A 79 8.51 -10.56 9.24
N HIS A 80 8.86 -10.56 7.96
CA HIS A 80 9.02 -11.78 7.18
C HIS A 80 10.14 -12.68 7.72
N GLN A 81 11.30 -12.11 8.06
CA GLN A 81 12.41 -12.87 8.64
C GLN A 81 12.03 -13.48 9.99
N ASN A 82 11.34 -12.73 10.85
CA ASN A 82 10.88 -13.24 12.13
C ASN A 82 9.91 -14.41 11.98
N MET A 83 8.95 -14.31 11.05
CA MET A 83 8.02 -15.43 10.76
C MET A 83 8.76 -16.66 10.23
N ARG A 84 9.78 -16.47 9.40
CA ARG A 84 10.60 -17.56 8.88
C ARG A 84 11.39 -18.26 9.99
N ASN A 85 12.04 -17.49 10.86
CA ASN A 85 12.80 -18.04 11.98
C ASN A 85 11.90 -18.82 12.95
N LEU A 86 10.69 -18.34 13.23
CA LEU A 86 9.68 -19.07 14.03
C LEU A 86 9.27 -20.40 13.38
N THR A 87 9.21 -20.44 12.04
CA THR A 87 8.85 -21.66 11.31
C THR A 87 10.01 -22.67 11.30
N ASP A 88 11.25 -22.19 11.28
CA ASP A 88 12.45 -23.03 11.32
C ASP A 88 12.66 -23.65 12.73
N GLU A 89 12.24 -22.98 13.82
CA GLU A 89 12.28 -23.54 15.18
C GLU A 89 11.19 -24.60 15.46
N ASP A 90 10.06 -24.56 14.74
CA ASP A 90 8.99 -25.57 14.82
C ASP A 90 9.21 -26.78 13.89
N GLN A 91 10.33 -26.83 13.13
CA GLN A 91 10.62 -27.84 12.09
C GLN A 91 11.85 -28.72 12.36
N GLU A 92 12.05 -29.18 13.59
CA GLU A 92 12.68 -30.51 13.81
C GLU A 92 11.67 -31.67 13.62
N VAL A 93 10.56 -31.45 12.90
CA VAL A 93 9.73 -32.55 12.40
C VAL A 93 10.23 -32.93 11.01
N GLU A 94 11.12 -33.92 11.01
CA GLU A 94 11.53 -34.80 9.90
C GLU A 94 10.58 -34.69 8.67
N PHE A 95 10.94 -33.86 7.69
CA PHE A 95 10.35 -33.93 6.35
C PHE A 95 10.75 -35.26 5.72
N ARG A 96 10.01 -36.33 6.04
CA ARG A 96 10.04 -37.51 5.19
C ARG A 96 9.59 -37.07 3.82
N ALA A 97 10.43 -37.32 2.82
CA ALA A 97 10.15 -37.08 1.42
C ALA A 97 8.86 -37.81 1.03
N VAL A 98 7.73 -37.12 1.16
CA VAL A 98 6.50 -37.52 0.48
C VAL A 98 6.79 -37.25 -0.98
N SER A 99 6.92 -38.33 -1.76
CA SER A 99 7.01 -38.30 -3.22
C SER A 99 5.87 -37.42 -3.73
N SER A 100 6.20 -36.16 -4.02
CA SER A 100 5.22 -35.14 -4.30
C SER A 100 4.96 -35.17 -5.78
N ASN A 101 3.95 -35.93 -6.20
CA ASN A 101 3.39 -35.91 -7.56
C ASN A 101 2.70 -34.56 -7.89
N SER A 102 3.04 -33.48 -7.18
CA SER A 102 2.42 -32.18 -7.35
C SER A 102 3.01 -31.50 -8.59
N LEU A 103 2.13 -30.90 -9.39
CA LEU A 103 2.52 -30.13 -10.56
C LEU A 103 3.52 -29.01 -10.19
N LEU A 104 3.29 -28.36 -9.04
CA LEU A 104 4.17 -27.31 -8.51
C LEU A 104 5.59 -27.83 -8.24
N ALA A 105 5.74 -29.02 -7.65
CA ALA A 105 7.06 -29.59 -7.38
C ALA A 105 7.86 -29.83 -8.67
N ARG A 106 7.20 -30.35 -9.71
CA ARG A 106 7.84 -30.54 -11.04
C ARG A 106 8.28 -29.22 -11.67
N MET A 107 7.44 -28.18 -11.62
CA MET A 107 7.78 -26.88 -12.23
C MET A 107 9.06 -26.24 -11.68
N PHE A 108 9.41 -26.50 -10.41
CA PHE A 108 10.62 -25.94 -9.80
C PHE A 108 11.86 -26.86 -9.88
N GLN A 109 11.70 -28.15 -10.21
CA GLN A 109 12.81 -29.09 -10.38
C GLN A 109 13.45 -28.97 -11.78
N ASP A 110 12.65 -28.65 -12.80
CA ASP A 110 13.13 -28.55 -14.18
C ASP A 110 14.11 -27.38 -14.41
N ASN A 111 14.18 -26.41 -13.47
CA ASN A 111 15.13 -25.29 -13.53
C ASN A 111 16.56 -25.61 -13.05
N ILE A 112 16.79 -26.78 -12.44
CA ILE A 112 18.11 -27.15 -11.88
C ILE A 112 18.93 -28.00 -12.88
N ASN A 113 18.28 -28.69 -13.83
CA ASN A 113 18.94 -29.67 -14.69
C ASN A 113 19.38 -29.14 -16.07
N CYS A 114 19.36 -27.83 -16.31
CA CYS A 114 19.70 -27.26 -17.62
C CYS A 114 20.97 -26.39 -17.59
N ALA A 115 21.96 -26.78 -16.78
CA ALA A 115 23.23 -26.07 -16.65
C ALA A 115 24.48 -26.95 -16.85
N ASP A 116 24.35 -28.19 -17.32
CA ASP A 116 25.49 -29.04 -17.70
C ASP A 116 25.18 -29.79 -19.00
N GLU A 117 25.51 -29.18 -20.14
CA GLU A 117 26.09 -29.81 -21.35
C GLU A 117 26.66 -28.74 -22.30
#